data_AF-A0AAD9IH57-F1
#
_entry.id   AF-A0AAD9IH57-F1
#
_cell.length_a   1.000
_cell.length_b   1.000
_cell.length_c   1.000
_cell.angle_alpha   90.00
_cell.angle_beta   90.00
_cell.angle_gamma   90.00
#
_symmetry.space_group_name_H-M   'P 1'
#
loop_
_entity.id
_entity.type
_entity.pdbx_description
1 polymer ?
#
loop_
_entity_poly.entity_id
_entity_poly.type
_entity_poly.pdbx_seq_one_letter_code
_entity_poly.pdbx_strand_id
1 'polypeptide(L)'
;MVASLKLVHRAVAALTGRAAGLQQARWASSLAQDLPNVWVFLGPPGVGKGTYSTRMAKSFGMDHIAAGDLVRAEMKRGSELGKQMKEIVNEGRLLPDNIILRVMRERMAHSQANGFSSFLLDGFPRTADQAAALNEFANVNLALNLDLREEVLIEKCMGRRICRHCGSNYNIANIYLPASESRPEIVMPPLDPPEACAPHLEQRSDDNEETIRKRLEVREGGCFVVYHAEATPVEEYYAKQGVLVDFEITGGIPETLPRLLETLKPFAEAPQGEAAATA
;
A
#
# COMPACT_ATOMS: atom_id res chain seq x y z
N MET A 1 39.70 36.95 -21.31
CA MET A 1 39.44 37.60 -20.00
C MET A 1 38.08 37.15 -19.50
N VAL A 2 37.96 35.88 -19.10
CA VAL A 2 37.95 35.39 -17.70
C VAL A 2 36.73 35.92 -16.91
N ALA A 3 35.56 35.35 -17.19
CA ALA A 3 34.39 35.39 -16.31
C ALA A 3 33.39 34.23 -16.57
N SER A 4 33.87 33.03 -16.90
CA SER A 4 32.98 31.86 -17.14
C SER A 4 33.56 30.52 -16.64
N LEU A 5 34.34 30.51 -15.55
CA LEU A 5 34.95 29.28 -15.06
C LEU A 5 35.13 29.19 -13.53
N LYS A 6 34.19 29.76 -12.74
CA LYS A 6 34.24 29.70 -11.26
C LYS A 6 32.97 29.22 -10.56
N LEU A 7 31.93 28.78 -11.28
CA LEU A 7 30.73 28.21 -10.66
C LEU A 7 30.61 26.67 -10.75
N VAL A 8 31.52 26.00 -11.47
CA VAL A 8 31.49 24.53 -11.66
C VAL A 8 32.47 23.80 -10.72
N HIS A 9 33.25 24.50 -9.90
CA HIS A 9 34.24 23.90 -8.99
C HIS A 9 33.86 23.96 -7.49
N ARG A 10 32.58 24.18 -7.17
CA ARG A 10 32.04 24.03 -5.80
C ARG A 10 30.97 22.94 -5.64
N ALA A 11 30.65 22.22 -6.73
CA ALA A 11 29.72 21.09 -6.71
C ALA A 11 30.41 19.70 -6.69
N VAL A 12 31.74 19.64 -6.72
CA VAL A 12 32.51 18.37 -6.76
C VAL A 12 33.30 18.10 -5.47
N ALA A 13 33.29 19.01 -4.50
CA ALA A 13 34.02 18.88 -3.22
C ALA A 13 33.12 18.74 -1.98
N ALA A 14 31.85 18.31 -2.17
CA ALA A 14 31.00 17.82 -1.08
C ALA A 14 30.71 16.30 -1.22
N LEU A 15 31.41 15.63 -2.14
CA LEU A 15 31.31 14.19 -2.42
C LEU A 15 32.44 13.36 -1.78
N THR A 16 33.25 13.95 -0.88
CA THR A 16 34.36 13.25 -0.22
C THR A 16 34.32 13.32 1.31
N GLY A 17 33.14 13.58 1.89
CA GLY A 17 32.95 13.75 3.33
C GLY A 17 32.12 12.66 4.05
N ARG A 18 31.73 11.57 3.39
CA ARG A 18 30.88 10.51 3.98
C ARG A 18 31.60 9.16 4.19
N ALA A 19 32.93 9.16 4.19
CA ALA A 19 33.72 7.95 4.46
C ALA A 19 33.78 7.54 5.94
N ALA A 20 33.32 8.38 6.88
CA ALA A 20 33.37 8.09 8.32
C ALA A 20 32.09 7.42 8.89
N GLY A 21 31.00 7.34 8.11
CA GLY A 21 29.77 6.62 8.50
C GLY A 21 29.70 5.17 8.03
N LEU A 22 30.60 4.77 7.12
CA LEU A 22 30.55 3.48 6.42
C LEU A 22 31.10 2.29 7.24
N GLN A 23 31.69 2.53 8.41
CA GLN A 23 32.15 1.44 9.29
C GLN A 23 31.09 0.95 10.28
N GLN A 24 30.03 1.71 10.54
CA GLN A 24 28.84 1.21 11.26
C GLN A 24 27.80 0.58 10.32
N ALA A 25 27.93 0.70 9.00
CA ALA A 25 27.00 0.04 8.06
C ALA A 25 27.37 -1.43 7.75
N ARG A 26 28.55 -1.90 8.18
CA ARG A 26 29.06 -3.24 7.83
C ARG A 26 28.68 -4.37 8.77
N TRP A 27 28.04 -4.09 9.92
CA TRP A 27 27.47 -5.13 10.79
C TRP A 27 25.97 -5.40 10.50
N ALA A 28 25.29 -4.50 9.76
CA ALA A 28 23.91 -4.69 9.33
C ALA A 28 23.77 -5.57 8.06
N SER A 29 24.84 -5.72 7.27
CA SER A 29 24.74 -6.37 5.96
C SER A 29 24.76 -7.91 5.99
N SER A 30 24.97 -8.55 7.14
CA SER A 30 24.87 -10.02 7.24
C SER A 30 23.52 -10.51 7.80
N LEU A 31 22.66 -9.61 8.28
CA LEU A 31 21.30 -9.94 8.74
C LEU A 31 20.23 -9.65 7.67
N ALA A 32 20.52 -8.74 6.74
CA ALA A 32 19.62 -8.39 5.64
C ALA A 32 19.49 -9.50 4.57
N GLN A 33 20.31 -10.54 4.61
CA GLN A 33 20.34 -11.60 3.59
C GLN A 33 19.28 -12.70 3.77
N ASP A 34 18.60 -12.77 4.93
CA ASP A 34 17.60 -13.83 5.23
C ASP A 34 16.17 -13.31 5.48
N LEU A 35 15.94 -12.00 5.40
CA LEU A 35 14.60 -11.45 5.61
C LEU A 35 13.75 -11.60 4.34
N PRO A 36 12.47 -11.94 4.45
CA PRO A 36 11.60 -12.04 3.30
C PRO A 36 11.38 -10.67 2.64
N ASN A 37 11.34 -10.64 1.30
CA ASN A 37 11.03 -9.42 0.55
C ASN A 37 9.56 -9.06 0.70
N VAL A 38 9.28 -7.79 0.93
CA VAL A 38 7.94 -7.29 1.16
C VAL A 38 7.64 -6.07 0.31
N TRP A 39 6.51 -6.14 -0.39
CA TRP A 39 5.89 -5.00 -1.04
C TRP A 39 4.75 -4.48 -0.18
N VAL A 40 4.70 -3.18 0.04
CA VAL A 40 3.64 -2.50 0.77
C VAL A 40 2.81 -1.70 -0.22
N PHE A 41 1.48 -1.87 -0.18
CA PHE A 41 0.56 -1.07 -0.98
C PHE A 41 -0.11 -0.03 -0.09
N LEU A 42 0.21 1.24 -0.36
CA LEU A 42 -0.38 2.44 0.22
C LEU A 42 -1.39 3.04 -0.75
N GLY A 43 -2.19 3.99 -0.26
CA GLY A 43 -3.16 4.74 -1.04
C GLY A 43 -4.48 4.95 -0.29
N PRO A 44 -5.31 5.91 -0.72
CA PRO A 44 -6.53 6.27 -0.01
C PRO A 44 -7.62 5.18 -0.09
N PRO A 45 -8.64 5.23 0.78
CA PRO A 45 -9.84 4.40 0.64
C PRO A 45 -10.48 4.59 -0.75
N GLY A 46 -10.89 3.51 -1.40
CA GLY A 46 -11.54 3.57 -2.72
C GLY A 46 -10.59 3.53 -3.93
N VAL A 47 -9.29 3.75 -3.74
CA VAL A 47 -8.30 3.74 -4.85
C VAL A 47 -8.24 2.40 -5.59
N GLY A 48 -8.55 1.30 -4.89
CA GLY A 48 -8.56 -0.05 -5.44
C GLY A 48 -7.39 -0.92 -4.98
N LYS A 49 -6.71 -0.57 -3.88
CA LYS A 49 -5.60 -1.36 -3.29
C LYS A 49 -5.85 -2.87 -3.34
N GLY A 50 -6.92 -3.36 -2.70
CA GLY A 50 -7.29 -4.79 -2.70
C GLY A 50 -7.40 -5.43 -4.09
N THR A 51 -7.90 -4.68 -5.07
CA THR A 51 -8.04 -5.12 -6.46
C THR A 51 -6.68 -5.30 -7.13
N TYR A 52 -5.77 -4.35 -6.92
CA TYR A 52 -4.42 -4.36 -7.51
C TYR A 52 -3.47 -5.27 -6.74
N SER A 53 -3.45 -5.22 -5.39
CA SER A 53 -2.62 -6.05 -4.51
C SER A 53 -2.81 -7.54 -4.80
N THR A 54 -4.07 -8.02 -4.86
CA THR A 54 -4.39 -9.42 -5.17
C THR A 54 -3.89 -9.83 -6.56
N ARG A 55 -4.00 -8.94 -7.56
CA ARG A 55 -3.55 -9.22 -8.93
C ARG A 55 -2.03 -9.21 -9.04
N MET A 56 -1.37 -8.23 -8.43
CA MET A 56 0.10 -8.11 -8.44
C MET A 56 0.74 -9.27 -7.68
N ALA A 57 0.23 -9.62 -6.50
CA ALA A 57 0.72 -10.78 -5.75
C ALA A 57 0.64 -12.06 -6.59
N LYS A 58 -0.47 -12.29 -7.29
CA LYS A 58 -0.62 -13.42 -8.22
C LYS A 58 0.37 -13.35 -9.39
N SER A 59 0.54 -12.18 -10.00
CA SER A 59 1.44 -12.00 -11.15
C SER A 59 2.91 -12.20 -10.80
N PHE A 60 3.32 -11.86 -9.58
CA PHE A 60 4.70 -11.97 -9.09
C PHE A 60 4.95 -13.18 -8.17
N GLY A 61 3.97 -14.08 -8.00
CA GLY A 61 4.12 -15.28 -7.17
C GLY A 61 4.32 -14.99 -5.67
N MET A 62 3.80 -13.87 -5.18
CA MET A 62 3.90 -13.44 -3.79
C MET A 62 2.68 -13.89 -2.99
N ASP A 63 2.83 -14.08 -1.68
CA ASP A 63 1.67 -14.24 -0.80
C ASP A 63 1.04 -12.87 -0.51
N HIS A 64 -0.28 -12.77 -0.67
CA HIS A 64 -1.03 -11.55 -0.40
C HIS A 64 -1.57 -11.57 1.03
N ILE A 65 -1.20 -10.58 1.83
CA ILE A 65 -1.68 -10.43 3.20
C ILE A 65 -2.43 -9.10 3.32
N ALA A 66 -3.76 -9.18 3.29
CA ALA A 66 -4.63 -8.08 3.66
C ALA A 66 -4.79 -8.02 5.17
N ALA A 67 -4.29 -6.96 5.82
CA ALA A 67 -4.28 -6.84 7.27
C ALA A 67 -5.70 -6.91 7.88
N GLY A 68 -6.69 -6.34 7.18
CA GLY A 68 -8.10 -6.41 7.60
C GLY A 68 -8.66 -7.83 7.60
N ASP A 69 -8.31 -8.66 6.62
CA ASP A 69 -8.73 -10.06 6.56
C ASP A 69 -8.03 -10.89 7.63
N LEU A 70 -6.74 -10.64 7.84
CA LEU A 70 -5.94 -11.28 8.88
C LEU A 70 -6.55 -11.05 10.27
N VAL A 71 -6.89 -9.79 10.59
CA VAL A 71 -7.54 -9.44 11.86
C VAL A 71 -8.91 -10.13 11.99
N ARG A 72 -9.73 -10.12 10.93
CA ARG A 72 -11.04 -10.79 10.93
C ARG A 72 -10.93 -12.31 11.14
N ALA A 73 -9.95 -12.95 10.50
CA ALA A 73 -9.71 -14.38 10.64
C ALA A 73 -9.29 -14.71 12.08
N GLU A 74 -8.40 -13.91 12.66
CA GLU A 74 -7.95 -14.13 14.04
C GLU A 74 -9.07 -13.97 15.07
N MET A 75 -9.91 -12.96 14.94
CA MET A 75 -11.08 -12.78 15.82
C MET A 75 -12.07 -13.96 15.71
N LYS A 76 -12.15 -14.63 14.57
CA LYS A 76 -13.00 -15.81 14.35
C LYS A 76 -12.39 -17.11 14.90
N ARG A 77 -11.08 -17.17 15.09
CA ARG A 77 -10.35 -18.37 15.56
C ARG A 77 -10.69 -18.76 17.01
N GLY A 78 -11.26 -17.83 17.79
CA GLY A 78 -11.67 -18.09 19.19
C GLY A 78 -10.51 -18.24 20.19
N SER A 79 -9.28 -17.94 19.75
CA SER A 79 -8.10 -17.89 20.62
C SER A 79 -8.21 -16.75 21.64
N GLU A 80 -7.41 -16.80 22.70
CA GLU A 80 -7.39 -15.73 23.71
C GLU A 80 -7.01 -14.37 23.09
N LEU A 81 -6.01 -14.37 22.20
CA LEU A 81 -5.64 -13.19 21.42
C LEU A 81 -6.80 -12.70 20.53
N GLY A 82 -7.51 -13.61 19.87
CA GLY A 82 -8.65 -13.28 19.03
C GLY A 82 -9.81 -12.65 19.80
N LYS A 83 -10.06 -13.07 21.05
CA LYS A 83 -11.05 -12.44 21.93
C LYS A 83 -10.66 -11.02 22.31
N GLN A 84 -9.40 -10.81 22.73
CA GLN A 84 -8.88 -9.49 23.06
C GLN A 84 -8.94 -8.54 21.85
N MET A 85 -8.55 -9.02 20.66
CA MET A 85 -8.67 -8.26 19.42
C MET A 85 -10.13 -7.90 19.12
N LYS A 86 -11.06 -8.83 19.34
CA LYS A 86 -12.49 -8.63 19.12
C LYS A 86 -13.08 -7.57 20.05
N GLU A 87 -12.69 -7.54 21.32
CA GLU A 87 -13.10 -6.51 22.27
C GLU A 87 -12.67 -5.12 21.79
N ILE A 88 -11.37 -4.95 21.47
CA ILE A 88 -10.80 -3.67 21.02
C ILE A 88 -11.47 -3.19 19.72
N VAL A 89 -11.63 -4.08 18.73
CA VAL A 89 -12.21 -3.71 17.43
C VAL A 89 -13.71 -3.39 17.56
N ASN A 90 -14.45 -4.10 18.42
CA ASN A 90 -15.87 -3.81 18.66
C ASN A 90 -16.10 -2.45 19.33
N GLU A 91 -15.11 -1.95 20.10
CA GLU A 91 -15.09 -0.59 20.64
C GLU A 91 -14.76 0.47 19.56
N GLY A 92 -14.51 0.08 18.32
CA GLY A 92 -14.12 0.98 17.23
C GLY A 92 -12.67 1.47 17.32
N ARG A 93 -11.85 0.84 18.18
CA ARG A 93 -10.44 1.22 18.38
C ARG A 93 -9.53 0.46 17.43
N LEU A 94 -8.41 1.07 17.08
CA LEU A 94 -7.32 0.39 16.37
C LEU A 94 -6.64 -0.61 17.31
N LEU A 95 -6.22 -1.74 16.75
CA LEU A 95 -5.42 -2.71 17.49
C LEU A 95 -4.07 -2.09 17.87
N PRO A 96 -3.58 -2.34 19.10
CA PRO A 96 -2.22 -2.00 19.48
C PRO A 96 -1.17 -2.56 18.52
N ASP A 97 -0.14 -1.76 18.22
CA ASP A 97 0.91 -2.10 17.24
C ASP A 97 1.57 -3.44 17.54
N ASN A 98 1.88 -3.72 18.80
CA ASN A 98 2.50 -4.98 19.23
C ASN A 98 1.63 -6.21 18.91
N ILE A 99 0.30 -6.08 18.97
CA ILE A 99 -0.63 -7.17 18.65
C ILE A 99 -0.64 -7.41 17.13
N ILE A 100 -0.83 -6.36 16.33
CA ILE A 100 -0.91 -6.51 14.88
C ILE A 100 0.42 -6.98 14.27
N LEU A 101 1.55 -6.47 14.76
CA LEU A 101 2.88 -6.89 14.33
C LEU A 101 3.15 -8.36 14.65
N ARG A 102 2.74 -8.83 15.84
CA ARG A 102 2.85 -10.24 16.21
C ARG A 102 2.04 -11.13 15.27
N VAL A 103 0.77 -10.78 15.03
CA VAL A 103 -0.12 -11.54 14.14
C VAL A 103 0.41 -11.54 12.71
N MET A 104 0.93 -10.41 12.24
CA MET A 104 1.56 -10.30 10.92
C MET A 104 2.78 -11.22 10.80
N ARG A 105 3.68 -11.20 11.79
CA ARG A 105 4.87 -12.06 11.82
C ARG A 105 4.51 -13.55 11.81
N GLU A 106 3.54 -13.96 12.63
CA GLU A 106 3.04 -15.34 12.65
C GLU A 106 2.45 -15.74 11.29
N ARG A 107 1.69 -14.85 10.64
CA ARG A 107 1.09 -15.09 9.32
C ARG A 107 2.14 -15.21 8.20
N MET A 108 3.18 -14.38 8.23
CA MET A 108 4.29 -14.46 7.27
C MET A 108 5.08 -15.75 7.46
N ALA A 109 5.47 -16.08 8.70
CA ALA A 109 6.20 -17.30 9.01
C ALA A 109 5.45 -18.57 8.57
N HIS A 110 4.13 -18.62 8.77
CA HIS A 110 3.29 -19.70 8.27
C HIS A 110 3.36 -19.83 6.74
N SER A 111 3.35 -18.72 6.00
CA SER A 111 3.47 -18.78 4.55
C SER A 111 4.87 -19.11 4.06
N GLN A 112 5.92 -18.70 4.78
CA GLN A 112 7.28 -19.15 4.51
C GLN A 112 7.41 -20.66 4.63
N ALA A 113 6.79 -21.26 5.65
CA ALA A 113 6.72 -22.72 5.80
C ALA A 113 5.98 -23.43 4.65
N ASN A 114 5.16 -22.68 3.88
CA ASN A 114 4.47 -23.17 2.69
C ASN A 114 5.17 -22.77 1.37
N GLY A 115 6.41 -22.29 1.43
CA GLY A 115 7.26 -22.04 0.26
C GLY A 115 7.23 -20.61 -0.28
N PHE A 116 6.53 -19.67 0.36
CA PHE A 116 6.57 -18.27 -0.04
C PHE A 116 7.80 -17.54 0.52
N SER A 117 8.58 -16.90 -0.34
CA SER A 117 9.74 -16.10 0.06
C SER A 117 9.50 -14.59 -0.02
N SER A 118 8.37 -14.17 -0.60
CA SER A 118 8.02 -12.77 -0.83
C SER A 118 6.53 -12.51 -0.53
N PHE A 119 6.24 -11.31 -0.02
CA PHE A 119 4.91 -10.94 0.47
C PHE A 119 4.45 -9.59 -0.06
N LEU A 120 3.15 -9.45 -0.30
CA LEU A 120 2.51 -8.18 -0.59
C LEU A 120 1.52 -7.85 0.53
N LEU A 121 1.78 -6.76 1.25
CA LEU A 121 0.94 -6.28 2.35
C LEU A 121 -0.04 -5.21 1.86
N ASP A 122 -1.32 -5.42 2.14
CA ASP A 122 -2.40 -4.47 1.87
C ASP A 122 -3.01 -3.98 3.18
N GLY A 123 -2.99 -2.66 3.38
CA GLY A 123 -3.57 -1.99 4.54
C GLY A 123 -2.71 -2.04 5.82
N PHE A 124 -1.42 -2.37 5.68
CA PHE A 124 -0.39 -2.32 6.71
C PHE A 124 0.98 -2.00 6.07
N PRO A 125 1.83 -1.18 6.70
CA PRO A 125 1.63 -0.44 7.95
C PRO A 125 0.71 0.79 7.79
N ARG A 126 0.19 1.30 8.90
CA ARG A 126 -0.61 2.53 8.99
C ARG A 126 0.08 3.67 9.74
N THR A 127 1.18 3.38 10.43
CA THR A 127 1.97 4.37 11.17
C THR A 127 3.45 4.17 10.85
N ALA A 128 4.25 5.24 11.00
CA ALA A 128 5.70 5.15 10.80
C ALA A 128 6.36 4.15 11.79
N ASP A 129 5.83 4.04 13.01
CA ASP A 129 6.30 3.07 14.01
C ASP A 129 6.02 1.63 13.58
N GLN A 130 4.85 1.35 13.00
CA GLN A 130 4.56 0.05 12.40
C GLN A 130 5.50 -0.25 11.22
N ALA A 131 5.81 0.76 10.39
CA ALA A 131 6.75 0.61 9.28
C ALA A 131 8.18 0.31 9.78
N ALA A 132 8.62 1.00 10.83
CA ALA A 132 9.90 0.74 11.48
C ALA A 132 9.97 -0.66 12.07
N ALA A 133 8.94 -1.09 12.79
CA ALA A 133 8.89 -2.41 13.38
C ALA A 133 8.77 -3.54 12.34
N LEU A 134 8.13 -3.29 11.19
CA LEU A 134 8.07 -4.24 10.08
C LEU A 134 9.47 -4.54 9.53
N ASN A 135 10.29 -3.51 9.37
CA ASN A 135 11.67 -3.63 8.88
C ASN A 135 12.61 -4.41 9.82
N GLU A 136 12.19 -4.71 11.05
CA GLU A 136 12.97 -5.58 11.96
C GLU A 136 12.92 -7.06 11.56
N PHE A 137 11.91 -7.49 10.79
CA PHE A 137 11.71 -8.90 10.42
C PHE A 137 11.29 -9.11 8.97
N ALA A 138 11.31 -8.06 8.16
CA ALA A 138 11.00 -8.08 6.73
C ALA A 138 11.87 -7.06 6.00
N ASN A 139 12.21 -7.36 4.75
CA ASN A 139 12.88 -6.40 3.86
C ASN A 139 11.82 -5.70 3.00
N VAL A 140 11.36 -4.51 3.40
CA VAL A 140 10.44 -3.73 2.57
C VAL A 140 11.22 -3.10 1.41
N ASN A 141 11.22 -3.77 0.25
CA ASN A 141 11.95 -3.34 -0.93
C ASN A 141 11.09 -2.52 -1.92
N LEU A 142 9.79 -2.39 -1.65
CA LEU A 142 8.89 -1.51 -2.38
C LEU A 142 7.75 -1.04 -1.47
N ALA A 143 7.50 0.25 -1.46
CA ALA A 143 6.26 0.85 -0.98
C ALA A 143 5.57 1.55 -2.16
N LEU A 144 4.53 0.93 -2.71
CA LEU A 144 3.75 1.51 -3.81
C LEU A 144 2.63 2.38 -3.24
N ASN A 145 2.66 3.67 -3.51
CA ASN A 145 1.59 4.59 -3.18
C ASN A 145 0.67 4.80 -4.38
N LEU A 146 -0.54 4.23 -4.29
CA LEU A 146 -1.55 4.40 -5.34
C LEU A 146 -2.32 5.69 -5.10
N ASP A 147 -2.40 6.52 -6.14
CA ASP A 147 -3.22 7.73 -6.13
C ASP A 147 -4.31 7.69 -7.20
N LEU A 148 -5.40 8.41 -6.94
CA LEU A 148 -6.53 8.54 -7.85
C LEU A 148 -7.30 9.82 -7.56
N ARG A 149 -7.79 10.47 -8.61
CA ARG A 149 -8.58 11.70 -8.52
C ARG A 149 -9.72 11.60 -7.52
N GLU A 150 -9.92 12.68 -6.77
CA GLU A 150 -10.81 12.74 -5.63
C GLU A 150 -12.26 12.39 -5.97
N GLU A 151 -12.76 12.94 -7.06
CA GLU A 151 -14.14 12.76 -7.49
C GLU A 151 -14.41 11.28 -7.81
N VAL A 152 -13.37 10.55 -8.25
CA VAL A 152 -13.43 9.10 -8.52
C VAL A 152 -13.41 8.30 -7.22
N LEU A 153 -12.63 8.70 -6.22
CA LEU A 153 -12.52 7.98 -4.95
C LEU A 153 -13.86 7.93 -4.20
N ILE A 154 -14.59 9.05 -4.19
CA ILE A 154 -15.91 9.15 -3.54
C ILE A 154 -16.89 8.20 -4.21
N GLU A 155 -17.02 8.28 -5.54
CA GLU A 155 -17.90 7.41 -6.33
C GLU A 155 -17.55 5.93 -6.13
N LYS A 156 -16.25 5.57 -6.13
CA LYS A 156 -15.81 4.19 -5.88
C LYS A 156 -16.14 3.71 -4.48
N CYS A 157 -16.04 4.56 -3.45
CA CYS A 157 -16.42 4.16 -2.09
C CYS A 157 -17.92 3.93 -1.99
N MET A 158 -18.74 4.82 -2.56
CA MET A 158 -20.21 4.70 -2.58
C MET A 158 -20.69 3.49 -3.41
N GLY A 159 -20.00 3.18 -4.50
CA GLY A 159 -20.30 2.04 -5.38
C GLY A 159 -19.80 0.69 -4.87
N ARG A 160 -19.03 0.63 -3.78
CA ARG A 160 -18.44 -0.61 -3.29
C ARG A 160 -19.52 -1.58 -2.80
N ARG A 161 -19.43 -2.84 -3.23
CA ARG A 161 -20.31 -3.92 -2.80
C ARG A 161 -19.49 -5.12 -2.37
N ILE A 162 -19.98 -5.85 -1.37
CA ILE A 162 -19.45 -7.15 -0.97
C ILE A 162 -20.52 -8.20 -1.15
N CYS A 163 -20.17 -9.37 -1.69
CA CYS A 163 -21.09 -10.49 -1.71
C CYS A 163 -21.06 -11.21 -0.36
N ARG A 164 -22.21 -11.29 0.32
CA ARG A 164 -22.30 -11.95 1.64
C ARG A 164 -22.02 -13.48 1.61
N HIS A 165 -22.08 -14.11 0.43
CA HIS A 165 -21.83 -15.55 0.29
C HIS A 165 -20.36 -15.88 0.04
N CYS A 166 -19.71 -15.20 -0.92
CA CYS A 166 -18.32 -15.51 -1.30
C CYS A 166 -17.29 -14.52 -0.73
N GLY A 167 -17.72 -13.41 -0.13
CA GLY A 167 -16.84 -12.36 0.41
C GLY A 167 -16.10 -11.54 -0.64
N SER A 168 -16.35 -11.75 -1.94
CA SER A 168 -15.71 -11.00 -3.02
C SER A 168 -16.20 -9.54 -3.06
N ASN A 169 -15.29 -8.64 -3.44
CA ASN A 169 -15.55 -7.21 -3.58
C ASN A 169 -15.89 -6.88 -5.05
N TYR A 170 -16.94 -6.08 -5.21
CA TYR A 170 -17.43 -5.58 -6.49
C TYR A 170 -17.59 -4.05 -6.40
N ASN A 171 -17.77 -3.39 -7.53
CA ASN A 171 -18.01 -1.97 -7.57
C ASN A 171 -19.00 -1.62 -8.67
N ILE A 172 -20.17 -1.10 -8.31
CA ILE A 172 -21.21 -0.75 -9.27
C ILE A 172 -21.07 0.67 -9.83
N ALA A 173 -20.06 1.43 -9.39
CA ALA A 173 -19.82 2.77 -9.92
C ALA A 173 -19.39 2.69 -11.38
N ASN A 174 -20.09 3.43 -12.23
CA ASN A 174 -19.74 3.62 -13.63
C ASN A 174 -19.24 5.05 -13.82
N ILE A 175 -17.92 5.22 -13.88
CA ILE A 175 -17.30 6.53 -13.77
C ILE A 175 -16.78 6.96 -15.14
N TYR A 176 -17.29 8.11 -15.59
CA TYR A 176 -16.80 8.81 -16.76
C TYR A 176 -16.50 10.25 -16.37
N LEU A 177 -15.24 10.64 -16.52
CA LEU A 177 -14.79 12.00 -16.27
C LEU A 177 -13.99 12.47 -17.49
N PRO A 178 -14.52 13.43 -18.28
CA PRO A 178 -13.89 13.88 -19.51
C PRO A 178 -12.52 14.54 -19.23
N ALA A 179 -11.67 14.59 -20.26
CA ALA A 179 -10.42 15.32 -20.18
C ALA A 179 -10.66 16.82 -19.92
N SER A 180 -9.77 17.44 -19.14
CA SER A 180 -9.68 18.89 -18.94
C SER A 180 -8.31 19.41 -19.40
N GLU A 181 -8.11 20.73 -19.39
CA GLU A 181 -6.82 21.34 -19.76
C GLU A 181 -5.64 20.81 -18.92
N SER A 182 -5.90 20.40 -17.67
CA SER A 182 -4.87 20.01 -16.70
C SER A 182 -4.92 18.55 -16.28
N ARG A 183 -5.92 17.76 -16.72
CA ARG A 183 -6.08 16.35 -16.31
C ARG A 183 -6.61 15.48 -17.45
N PRO A 184 -6.12 14.24 -17.61
CA PRO A 184 -6.59 13.34 -18.66
C PRO A 184 -8.04 12.87 -18.43
N GLU A 185 -8.65 12.29 -19.47
CA GLU A 185 -9.91 11.56 -19.33
C GLU A 185 -9.73 10.36 -18.39
N ILE A 186 -10.76 10.04 -17.59
CA ILE A 186 -10.84 8.78 -16.84
C ILE A 186 -12.12 8.07 -17.22
N VAL A 187 -11.95 6.82 -17.65
CA VAL A 187 -13.06 5.88 -17.88
C VAL A 187 -12.84 4.67 -16.98
N MET A 188 -13.75 4.46 -16.00
CA MET A 188 -13.76 3.30 -15.14
C MET A 188 -15.13 2.63 -15.19
N PRO A 189 -15.31 1.60 -16.05
CA PRO A 189 -16.55 0.82 -16.05
C PRO A 189 -16.72 0.07 -14.72
N PRO A 190 -17.95 -0.31 -14.37
CA PRO A 190 -18.22 -1.05 -13.14
C PRO A 190 -17.49 -2.39 -13.12
N LEU A 191 -17.18 -2.85 -11.92
CA LEU A 191 -16.77 -4.22 -11.64
C LEU A 191 -18.01 -5.00 -11.18
N ASP A 192 -18.78 -5.46 -12.15
CA ASP A 192 -20.05 -6.13 -11.91
C ASP A 192 -19.88 -7.52 -11.25
N PRO A 193 -20.84 -7.91 -10.40
CA PRO A 193 -20.88 -9.27 -9.88
C PRO A 193 -21.29 -10.29 -10.96
N PRO A 194 -20.86 -11.55 -10.86
CA PRO A 194 -21.50 -12.63 -11.59
C PRO A 194 -22.96 -12.79 -11.14
N GLU A 195 -23.81 -13.39 -11.97
CA GLU A 195 -25.25 -13.57 -11.70
C GLU A 195 -25.53 -14.23 -10.34
N ALA A 196 -24.72 -15.22 -9.96
CA ALA A 196 -24.82 -15.91 -8.67
C ALA A 196 -24.53 -15.01 -7.45
N CYS A 197 -23.81 -13.91 -7.63
CA CYS A 197 -23.49 -12.95 -6.56
C CYS A 197 -24.40 -11.72 -6.55
N ALA A 198 -25.02 -11.36 -7.68
CA ALA A 198 -25.88 -10.18 -7.81
C ALA A 198 -26.98 -10.07 -6.72
N PRO A 199 -27.76 -11.12 -6.39
CA PRO A 199 -28.82 -11.04 -5.36
C PRO A 199 -28.28 -11.02 -3.92
N HIS A 200 -26.97 -11.05 -3.75
CA HIS A 200 -26.27 -11.20 -2.48
C HIS A 200 -25.32 -10.04 -2.17
N LEU A 201 -25.36 -9.01 -3.01
CA LEU A 201 -24.57 -7.81 -2.81
C LEU A 201 -25.15 -6.97 -1.68
N GLU A 202 -24.27 -6.61 -0.75
CA GLU A 202 -24.54 -5.64 0.29
C GLU A 202 -23.48 -4.54 0.25
N GLN A 203 -23.88 -3.35 0.70
CA GLN A 203 -22.96 -2.27 0.98
C GLN A 203 -22.39 -2.49 2.38
N ARG A 204 -21.10 -2.19 2.58
CA ARG A 204 -20.55 -2.27 3.93
C ARG A 204 -21.17 -1.18 4.80
N SER A 205 -21.32 -1.47 6.09
CA SER A 205 -21.87 -0.51 7.05
C SER A 205 -21.09 0.81 7.13
N ASP A 206 -19.79 0.77 6.81
CA ASP A 206 -18.87 1.91 6.83
C ASP A 206 -18.71 2.63 5.48
N ASP A 207 -19.47 2.25 4.45
CA ASP A 207 -19.50 2.90 3.13
C ASP A 207 -20.65 3.90 2.99
N ASN A 208 -20.90 4.71 4.01
CA ASN A 208 -21.83 5.83 3.93
C ASN A 208 -21.08 7.13 3.67
N GLU A 209 -21.77 8.10 3.06
CA GLU A 209 -21.18 9.37 2.65
C GLU A 209 -20.47 10.11 3.80
N GLU A 210 -21.06 10.10 5.00
CA GLU A 210 -20.46 10.72 6.19
C GLU A 210 -19.14 10.05 6.59
N THR A 211 -19.10 8.71 6.63
CA THR A 211 -17.90 7.94 6.98
C THR A 211 -16.83 8.04 5.90
N ILE A 212 -17.24 8.04 4.63
CA ILE A 212 -16.35 8.24 3.49
C ILE A 212 -15.74 9.63 3.57
N ARG A 213 -16.55 10.68 3.77
CA ARG A 213 -16.06 12.03 3.99
C ARG A 213 -15.09 12.09 5.15
N LYS A 214 -15.40 11.55 6.34
CA LYS A 214 -14.45 11.54 7.49
C LYS A 214 -13.13 10.83 7.17
N ARG A 215 -13.17 9.73 6.42
CA ARG A 215 -11.96 9.00 6.00
C ARG A 215 -11.17 9.73 4.92
N LEU A 216 -11.86 10.57 4.16
CA LEU A 216 -11.32 11.37 3.08
C LEU A 216 -11.15 12.85 3.49
N GLU A 217 -11.33 13.24 4.75
CA GLU A 217 -11.87 14.59 5.07
C GLU A 217 -11.19 15.75 4.34
N VAL A 218 -11.96 16.28 3.40
CA VAL A 218 -11.66 17.36 2.45
C VAL A 218 -11.89 18.68 3.17
N ARG A 219 -10.92 19.60 3.10
CA ARG A 219 -11.21 21.04 3.21
C ARG A 219 -10.59 21.78 2.03
N GLU A 220 -11.33 22.80 1.60
CA GLU A 220 -11.13 23.71 0.46
C GLU A 220 -9.75 23.65 -0.20
N GLY A 221 -9.73 23.20 -1.47
CA GLY A 221 -8.52 23.13 -2.29
C GLY A 221 -8.24 21.76 -2.91
N GLY A 222 -9.05 20.73 -2.64
CA GLY A 222 -8.96 19.41 -3.28
C GLY A 222 -7.83 18.52 -2.75
N CYS A 223 -7.57 18.54 -1.43
CA CYS A 223 -6.53 17.71 -0.79
C CYS A 223 -7.04 17.07 0.52
N PHE A 224 -6.76 15.77 0.71
CA PHE A 224 -7.31 14.89 1.75
C PHE A 224 -6.55 14.99 3.09
N VAL A 225 -7.00 15.77 4.06
CA VAL A 225 -6.20 16.04 5.27
C VAL A 225 -6.09 14.83 6.21
N VAL A 226 -7.08 13.92 6.28
CA VAL A 226 -7.05 12.79 7.24
C VAL A 226 -6.22 11.61 6.71
N TYR A 227 -6.44 11.17 5.47
CA TYR A 227 -5.56 10.15 4.86
C TYR A 227 -4.14 10.68 4.78
N HIS A 228 -3.90 11.93 4.36
CA HIS A 228 -2.54 12.47 4.39
C HIS A 228 -1.98 12.57 5.82
N ALA A 229 -2.73 13.00 6.82
CA ALA A 229 -2.19 13.09 8.19
C ALA A 229 -1.71 11.72 8.74
N GLU A 230 -2.42 10.63 8.43
CA GLU A 230 -2.02 9.28 8.86
C GLU A 230 -1.02 8.62 7.90
N ALA A 231 -1.17 8.82 6.60
CA ALA A 231 -0.36 8.17 5.57
C ALA A 231 0.96 8.90 5.29
N THR A 232 1.00 10.23 5.36
CA THR A 232 2.21 11.02 5.10
C THR A 232 3.39 10.60 5.96
N PRO A 233 3.25 10.34 7.28
CA PRO A 233 4.36 9.82 8.08
C PRO A 233 4.91 8.47 7.56
N VAL A 234 4.06 7.60 7.01
CA VAL A 234 4.45 6.30 6.42
C VAL A 234 5.10 6.50 5.06
N GLU A 235 4.51 7.34 4.21
CA GLU A 235 5.04 7.71 2.89
C GLU A 235 6.43 8.33 3.05
N GLU A 236 6.59 9.32 3.94
CA GLU A 236 7.88 9.94 4.24
C GLU A 236 8.91 8.95 4.76
N TYR A 237 8.49 8.00 5.60
CA TYR A 237 9.37 6.96 6.13
C TYR A 237 9.96 6.12 5.00
N TYR A 238 9.15 5.66 4.04
CA TYR A 238 9.61 4.90 2.89
C TYR A 238 10.33 5.76 1.83
N ALA A 239 9.93 7.02 1.66
CA ALA A 239 10.62 7.96 0.79
C ALA A 239 12.06 8.19 1.25
N LYS A 240 12.28 8.34 2.56
CA LYS A 240 13.63 8.47 3.15
C LYS A 240 14.51 7.23 2.92
N GLN A 241 13.90 6.07 2.68
CA GLN A 241 14.60 4.81 2.37
C GLN A 241 14.82 4.60 0.87
N GLY A 242 14.22 5.44 0.01
CA GLY A 242 14.32 5.30 -1.44
C GLY A 242 13.53 4.13 -2.02
N VAL A 243 12.53 3.62 -1.29
CA VAL A 243 11.68 2.49 -1.72
C VAL A 243 10.25 2.89 -2.03
N LEU A 244 9.88 4.17 -1.84
CA LEU A 244 8.57 4.70 -2.20
C LEU A 244 8.46 4.92 -3.71
N VAL A 245 7.38 4.42 -4.30
CA VAL A 245 7.00 4.63 -5.69
C VAL A 245 5.57 5.16 -5.73
N ASP A 246 5.38 6.37 -6.24
CA ASP A 246 4.05 6.92 -6.49
C ASP A 246 3.51 6.45 -7.84
N PHE A 247 2.23 6.09 -7.87
CA PHE A 247 1.57 5.61 -9.07
C PHE A 247 0.15 6.19 -9.18
N GLU A 248 -0.06 7.04 -10.18
CA GLU A 248 -1.36 7.63 -10.49
C GLU A 248 -2.20 6.70 -11.38
N ILE A 249 -3.41 6.39 -10.90
CA ILE A 249 -4.42 5.65 -11.64
C ILE A 249 -5.21 6.62 -12.52
N THR A 250 -5.11 6.45 -13.84
CA THR A 250 -5.82 7.29 -14.82
C THR A 250 -6.92 6.54 -15.58
N GLY A 251 -7.24 5.30 -15.19
CA GLY A 251 -8.27 4.54 -15.89
C GLY A 251 -8.69 3.26 -15.18
N GLY A 252 -9.63 2.56 -15.80
CA GLY A 252 -10.11 1.27 -15.31
C GLY A 252 -9.03 0.20 -15.26
N ILE A 253 -9.40 -0.98 -14.76
CA ILE A 253 -8.47 -2.13 -14.64
C ILE A 253 -7.76 -2.47 -15.97
N PRO A 254 -8.42 -2.49 -17.15
CA PRO A 254 -7.76 -2.86 -18.40
C PRO A 254 -6.61 -1.95 -18.81
N GLU A 255 -6.68 -0.65 -18.46
CA GLU A 255 -5.62 0.33 -18.75
C GLU A 255 -4.57 0.35 -17.63
N THR A 256 -5.02 0.34 -16.38
CA THR A 256 -4.14 0.53 -15.22
C THR A 256 -3.26 -0.70 -14.98
N LEU A 257 -3.79 -1.91 -15.15
CA LEU A 257 -3.09 -3.13 -14.79
C LEU A 257 -1.81 -3.37 -15.61
N PRO A 258 -1.79 -3.21 -16.95
CA PRO A 258 -0.55 -3.33 -17.72
C PRO A 258 0.53 -2.33 -17.31
N ARG A 259 0.17 -1.06 -17.13
CA ARG A 259 1.10 -0.01 -16.68
C ARG A 259 1.67 -0.34 -15.30
N LEU A 260 0.81 -0.75 -14.37
CA LEU A 260 1.25 -1.11 -13.03
C LEU A 260 2.21 -2.31 -13.07
N LEU A 261 1.92 -3.35 -13.86
CA LEU A 261 2.84 -4.47 -14.03
C LEU A 261 4.20 -4.02 -14.54
N GLU A 262 4.23 -3.15 -15.56
CA GLU A 262 5.48 -2.61 -16.11
C GLU A 262 6.28 -1.80 -15.08
N THR A 263 5.61 -0.95 -14.29
CA THR A 263 6.24 -0.20 -13.21
C THR A 263 6.85 -1.11 -12.14
N LEU A 264 6.22 -2.24 -11.84
CA LEU A 264 6.64 -3.13 -10.75
C LEU A 264 7.64 -4.21 -11.15
N LYS A 265 7.77 -4.54 -12.45
CA LYS A 265 8.71 -5.54 -12.96
C LYS A 265 10.14 -5.40 -12.42
N PRO A 266 10.77 -4.19 -12.39
CA PRO A 266 12.14 -4.05 -11.91
C PRO A 266 12.33 -4.48 -10.45
N PHE A 267 11.31 -4.31 -9.61
CA PHE A 267 11.37 -4.66 -8.18
C PHE A 267 11.24 -6.17 -7.94
N ALA A 268 10.64 -6.90 -8.88
CA ALA A 268 10.53 -8.36 -8.82
C ALA A 268 11.79 -9.05 -9.37
N GLU A 269 12.46 -8.40 -10.32
CA GLU A 269 13.68 -8.90 -10.97
C GLU A 269 14.96 -8.46 -10.23
N ALA A 270 14.88 -7.46 -9.34
CA ALA A 270 16.00 -6.99 -8.54
C ALA A 270 16.59 -8.14 -7.68
N PRO A 271 17.90 -8.44 -7.81
CA PRO A 271 18.54 -9.43 -6.96
C PRO A 271 18.44 -9.01 -5.49
N GLN A 272 18.26 -10.01 -4.62
CA GLN A 272 18.19 -9.83 -3.16
C GLN A 272 19.43 -9.07 -2.67
N GLY A 273 19.29 -7.76 -2.41
CA GLY A 273 20.35 -6.94 -1.79
C GLY A 273 20.73 -5.63 -2.48
N GLU A 274 20.19 -5.28 -3.65
CA GLU A 274 20.41 -3.95 -4.25
C GLU A 274 19.13 -3.14 -4.26
N ALA A 275 18.97 -2.25 -3.26
CA ALA A 275 17.99 -1.18 -3.32
C ALA A 275 18.26 -0.36 -4.59
N ALA A 276 17.24 -0.23 -5.44
CA ALA A 276 17.31 0.47 -6.71
C ALA A 276 17.72 1.93 -6.48
N ALA A 277 19.01 2.22 -6.69
CA ALA A 277 19.48 3.57 -6.94
C ALA A 277 19.16 3.90 -8.40
N THR A 278 17.95 4.42 -8.65
CA THR A 278 17.63 5.02 -9.95
C THR A 278 17.70 6.54 -9.85
N ALA A 279 18.44 7.08 -10.83
CA ALA A 279 18.93 8.44 -11.02
C ALA A 279 17.85 9.48 -11.37
#